data_AF-A0A3C0DP08-F1
#
_entry.id   AF-A0A3C0DP08-F1
#
_cell.length_a   1.000
_cell.length_b   1.000
_cell.length_c   1.000
_cell.angle_alpha   90.00
_cell.angle_beta   90.00
_cell.angle_gamma   90.00
#
_symmetry.space_group_name_H-M   'P 1'
#
loop_
_entity.id
_entity.type
_entity.pdbx_description
1 polymer ?
#
loop_
_entity_poly.entity_id
_entity_poly.type
_entity_poly.pdbx_seq_one_letter_code
_entity_poly.pdbx_strand_id
1 'polypeptide(L)' 'MPRVARRLSSSGIYHVMVRGINKQDIFLEYQDYRQYLTVMRRIKERSNCIVH' A
#
# COMPACT_ATOMS: atom_id res chain seq x y z
N MET A 1 8.71 20.79 -6.69
CA MET A 1 7.75 21.27 -5.67
C MET A 1 7.95 20.46 -4.40
N PRO A 2 8.04 21.09 -3.22
CA PRO A 2 8.18 20.36 -1.95
C PRO A 2 6.95 19.49 -1.69
N ARG A 3 7.15 18.28 -1.15
CA ARG A 3 6.03 17.43 -0.71
C ARG A 3 5.41 18.06 0.53
N VAL A 4 4.13 18.41 0.45
CA VAL A 4 3.33 18.85 1.59
C VAL A 4 2.70 17.63 2.26
N ALA A 5 2.47 17.69 3.58
CA ALA A 5 1.75 16.66 4.31
C ALA A 5 0.36 16.42 3.71
N ARG A 6 -0.08 15.16 3.67
CA ARG A 6 -1.40 14.79 3.17
C ARG A 6 -2.47 15.23 4.18
N ARG A 7 -3.55 15.84 3.70
CA ARG A 7 -4.73 16.14 4.53
C ARG A 7 -5.42 14.83 4.93
N LEU A 8 -5.74 14.68 6.22
CA LEU A 8 -6.51 13.56 6.72
C LEU A 8 -7.94 13.65 6.22
N SER A 9 -8.52 12.51 5.83
CA SER A 9 -9.93 12.43 5.46
C SER A 9 -10.77 12.39 6.74
N SER A 10 -11.88 13.14 6.77
CA SER A 10 -12.85 13.08 7.86
C SER A 10 -13.52 11.72 7.98
N SER A 11 -13.64 10.97 6.89
CA SER A 11 -14.23 9.61 6.89
C SER A 11 -13.27 8.53 7.38
N GLY A 12 -11.97 8.81 7.43
CA GLY A 12 -10.95 7.79 7.72
C GLY A 12 -10.78 6.71 6.64
N ILE A 13 -11.52 6.80 5.52
CA ILE A 13 -11.44 5.87 4.39
C ILE A 13 -10.45 6.43 3.37
N TYR A 14 -9.50 5.59 2.95
CA TYR A 14 -8.45 5.96 2.02
C TYR A 14 -8.38 4.96 0.87
N HIS A 15 -8.30 5.48 -0.36
CA HIS A 15 -7.89 4.69 -1.52
C HIS A 15 -6.37 4.82 -1.67
N VAL A 16 -5.64 3.72 -1.43
CA VAL A 16 -4.19 3.66 -1.52
C VAL A 16 -3.79 2.89 -2.79
N MET A 17 -2.91 3.48 -3.59
CA MET A 17 -2.31 2.84 -4.76
C MET A 17 -0.81 2.64 -4.53
N VAL A 18 -0.28 1.52 -5.01
CA VAL A 18 1.15 1.23 -5.01
C VAL A 18 1.64 1.22 -6.45
N ARG A 19 2.78 1.86 -6.70
CA ARG A 19 3.41 1.92 -8.03
C ARG A 19 4.92 1.77 -7.91
N GLY A 20 5.54 1.18 -8.93
CA GLY A 20 6.99 1.12 -9.03
C GLY A 20 7.59 2.50 -9.29
N ILE A 21 8.86 2.63 -8.92
CA ILE A 21 9.67 3.79 -9.27
C ILE A 21 9.71 3.90 -10.80
N ASN A 22 9.64 5.12 -11.34
CA ASN A 22 9.67 5.35 -12.78
C ASN A 22 8.61 4.58 -13.60
N LYS A 23 7.48 4.21 -12.99
CA LYS A 23 6.41 3.41 -13.63
C LYS A 23 6.85 1.99 -14.02
N GLN A 24 7.92 1.49 -13.40
CA GLN A 24 8.31 0.09 -13.55
C GLN A 24 7.33 -0.83 -12.85
N ASP A 25 7.33 -2.09 -13.26
CA ASP A 25 6.59 -3.14 -12.59
C ASP A 25 7.11 -3.33 -11.17
N ILE A 26 6.17 -3.45 -10.22
CA ILE A 26 6.49 -3.69 -8.80
C ILE A 26 6.84 -5.17 -8.58
N PHE A 27 6.19 -6.04 -9.35
CA PHE A 27 6.34 -7.48 -9.27
C PHE A 27 6.97 -7.93 -10.58
N LEU A 28 8.22 -8.37 -10.51
CA LEU A 28 8.93 -8.90 -11.68
C LEU A 28 8.58 -10.38 -11.84
N GLU A 29 8.32 -11.05 -10.72
CA GLU A 29 7.93 -12.45 -10.68
C GLU A 29 6.67 -12.67 -9.83
N TYR A 30 5.99 -13.79 -10.08
CA TYR A 30 4.82 -14.19 -9.29
C TYR A 30 5.12 -14.35 -7.80
N GLN A 31 6.36 -14.70 -7.45
CA GLN A 31 6.79 -14.81 -6.06
C GLN A 31 6.80 -13.47 -5.33
N ASP A 32 7.17 -12.37 -6.00
CA ASP A 32 7.15 -11.02 -5.43
C ASP A 32 5.73 -10.63 -5.03
N TYR A 33 4.76 -10.91 -5.91
CA TYR A 33 3.34 -10.66 -5.66
C TYR A 33 2.84 -11.47 -4.45
N ARG A 34 3.19 -12.76 -4.37
CA ARG A 34 2.80 -13.62 -3.23
C ARG A 34 3.40 -13.11 -1.92
N GLN A 35 4.66 -12.69 -1.94
CA GLN A 35 5.34 -12.17 -0.76
C GLN A 35 4.72 -10.84 -0.31
N TYR A 36 4.40 -9.97 -1.26
CA TYR A 36 3.69 -8.72 -0.99
C TYR A 36 2.34 -8.95 -0.30
N LEU A 37 1.51 -9.87 -0.82
CA LEU A 37 0.24 -10.24 -0.18
C LEU A 37 0.43 -10.81 1.24
N THR A 38 1.45 -11.63 1.43
CA THR A 38 1.77 -12.24 2.73
C THR A 38 2.14 -11.18 3.75
N VAL A 39 2.98 -10.21 3.36
CA VAL A 39 3.36 -9.09 4.22
C VAL A 39 2.16 -8.20 4.52
N MET A 40 1.33 -7.87 3.51
CA MET A 40 0.11 -7.08 3.75
C MET A 40 -0.82 -7.75 4.75
N ARG A 41 -1.03 -9.06 4.67
CA ARG A 41 -1.85 -9.80 5.63
C ARG A 41 -1.26 -9.73 7.04
N ARG A 42 0.05 -9.98 7.18
CA ARG A 42 0.75 -9.90 8.46
C ARG A 42 0.69 -8.51 9.10
N ILE A 43 0.78 -7.46 8.28
CA ILE A 43 0.64 -6.08 8.77
C ILE A 43 -0.81 -5.80 9.16
N LYS A 44 -1.79 -6.21 8.35
CA LYS A 44 -3.21 -6.10 8.67
C LYS A 44 -3.53 -6.72 10.03
N GLU A 45 -3.00 -7.91 10.34
CA GLU A 45 -3.17 -8.57 11.64
C GLU A 45 -2.55 -7.79 12.82
N ARG A 46 -1.50 -7.01 12.57
CA ARG A 46 -0.81 -6.19 13.58
C ARG A 46 -1.37 -4.77 13.70
N SER A 47 -2.26 -4.38 12.79
CA SER A 47 -2.77 -3.02 12.68
C SER A 47 -4.28 -2.98 12.84
N ASN A 48 -4.81 -1.91 13.41
CA ASN A 48 -6.25 -1.76 13.62
C ASN A 48 -6.97 -1.22 12.37
N CYS A 49 -6.50 -1.53 11.16
CA CYS A 49 -7.09 -1.03 9.91
C CYS A 49 -7.84 -2.12 9.15
N ILE A 50 -8.95 -1.71 8.53
CA ILE A 50 -9.77 -2.58 7.69
C ILE A 50 -9.34 -2.34 6.24
N VAL A 51 -8.78 -3.38 5.62
CA VAL A 51 -8.50 -3.42 4.19
C VAL A 51 -9.66 -4.17 3.53
N HIS A 52 -10.39 -3.45 2.67
CA HIS A 52 -11.46 -3.96 1.82
C HIS A 52 -10.90 -4.54 0.51
#